data_AF-A0A482WTV0-F1
#
_entry.id   AF-A0A482WTV0-F1
#
_cell.length_a   1.000
_cell.length_b   1.000
_cell.length_c   1.000
_cell.angle_alpha   90.00
_cell.angle_beta   90.00
_cell.angle_gamma   90.00
#
_symmetry.space_group_name_H-M   'P 1'
#
loop_
_entity.id
_entity.type
_entity.pdbx_description
1 polymer ?
#
loop_
_entity_poly.entity_id
_entity_poly.type
_entity_poly.pdbx_seq_one_letter_code
_entity_poly.pdbx_strand_id
1 'polypeptide(L)'
;MVPHTECEDRLASHDAIGAAARDPKALERIKSLREETNALRKPLAVLRKSADDLVSEAAEVGVSDASHLRDEVDAIGERLDDLQGRLDDRCSRLQSAATAVSQFNDLVKTLVVDLNSLENELDTMKPPGRDLKTVRTQQDDLSRLVAKISRAGDEVNRAVNAGEHLVDSGNNQFMTVVFSNY
;
A
#
# COMPACT_ATOMS: atom_id res chain seq x y z
N MET A 1 3.36 -30.77 20.09
CA MET A 1 3.58 -30.46 18.66
C MET A 1 2.42 -29.60 18.20
N VAL A 2 2.59 -28.28 18.13
CA VAL A 2 1.69 -27.40 17.37
C VAL A 2 2.59 -26.46 16.57
N PRO A 3 2.89 -26.78 15.31
CA PRO A 3 3.69 -25.95 14.40
C PRO A 3 2.93 -24.71 13.87
N HIS A 4 1.75 -24.41 14.43
CA HIS A 4 0.79 -23.47 13.85
C HIS A 4 1.01 -22.01 14.29
N THR A 5 1.55 -21.79 15.48
CA THR A 5 1.86 -20.44 16.00
C THR A 5 3.07 -19.82 15.31
N GLU A 6 4.07 -20.62 14.94
CA GLU A 6 5.29 -20.10 14.30
C GLU A 6 5.03 -19.62 12.85
N CYS A 7 3.96 -20.10 12.20
CA CYS A 7 3.55 -19.63 10.88
C CYS A 7 2.70 -18.34 10.96
N GLU A 8 1.89 -18.19 12.01
CA GLU A 8 1.11 -16.97 12.29
C GLU A 8 2.00 -15.83 12.81
N ASP A 9 2.98 -16.13 13.67
CA ASP A 9 3.96 -15.16 14.17
C ASP A 9 4.87 -14.64 13.06
N ARG A 10 5.16 -15.47 12.04
CA ARG A 10 5.90 -15.04 10.86
C ARG A 10 5.09 -14.15 9.93
N LEU A 11 3.75 -14.20 9.97
CA LEU A 11 2.87 -13.27 9.25
C LEU A 11 2.80 -11.91 9.97
N ALA A 12 2.68 -11.93 11.31
CA ALA A 12 2.61 -10.73 12.14
C ALA A 12 3.89 -9.87 12.06
N SER A 13 5.07 -10.49 11.92
CA SER A 13 6.33 -9.72 11.78
C SER A 13 6.48 -9.01 10.42
N HIS A 14 5.69 -9.36 9.40
CA HIS A 14 5.74 -8.77 8.06
C HIS A 14 4.60 -7.76 7.79
N ASP A 15 3.73 -7.50 8.77
CA ASP A 15 2.58 -6.58 8.65
C ASP A 15 2.89 -5.14 9.07
N ALA A 16 4.17 -4.77 9.26
CA ALA A 16 4.56 -3.38 9.20
C ALA A 16 4.43 -2.91 7.75
N ILE A 17 3.31 -2.26 7.40
CA ILE A 17 3.08 -1.66 6.06
C ILE A 17 4.31 -0.86 5.60
N GLY A 18 5.06 -0.24 6.51
CA GLY A 18 6.29 0.49 6.19
C GLY A 18 7.42 -0.33 5.56
N ALA A 19 7.51 -1.64 5.79
CA ALA A 19 8.49 -2.53 5.14
C ALA A 19 7.93 -3.16 3.87
N ALA A 20 6.66 -3.63 3.90
CA ALA A 20 6.00 -4.25 2.75
C ALA A 20 5.68 -3.24 1.63
N ALA A 21 5.37 -1.98 1.94
CA ALA A 21 5.15 -0.92 0.96
C ALA A 21 6.43 -0.51 0.21
N ARG A 22 7.61 -0.81 0.78
CA ARG A 22 8.90 -0.59 0.12
C ARG A 22 9.36 -1.79 -0.70
N ASP A 23 8.75 -2.96 -0.53
CA ASP A 23 9.07 -4.16 -1.32
C ASP A 23 8.15 -4.24 -2.55
N PRO A 24 8.61 -3.84 -3.77
CA PRO A 24 7.80 -3.98 -4.98
C PRO A 24 7.39 -5.44 -5.25
N LYS A 25 8.15 -6.43 -4.72
CA LYS A 25 7.79 -7.84 -4.86
C LYS A 25 6.59 -8.22 -4.00
N ALA A 26 6.34 -7.55 -2.88
CA ALA A 26 5.19 -7.82 -2.03
C ALA A 26 3.88 -7.43 -2.74
N LEU A 27 3.84 -6.26 -3.38
CA LEU A 27 2.69 -5.83 -4.19
C LEU A 27 2.45 -6.78 -5.37
N GLU A 28 3.51 -7.19 -6.07
CA GLU A 28 3.39 -8.13 -7.20
C GLU A 28 2.83 -9.48 -6.77
N ARG A 29 3.33 -10.05 -5.67
CA ARG A 29 2.80 -11.31 -5.11
C ARG A 29 1.30 -11.22 -4.80
N ILE A 30 0.84 -10.12 -4.19
CA ILE A 30 -0.58 -9.92 -3.88
C ILE A 30 -1.43 -9.78 -5.15
N LYS A 31 -0.91 -9.11 -6.19
CA LYS A 31 -1.59 -9.03 -7.49
C LYS A 31 -1.73 -10.41 -8.14
N SER A 32 -0.67 -11.21 -8.14
CA SER A 32 -0.70 -12.58 -8.66
C SER A 32 -1.72 -13.45 -7.90
N LEU A 33 -1.69 -13.44 -6.56
CA LEU A 33 -2.65 -14.19 -5.74
C LEU A 33 -4.11 -13.76 -5.99
N ARG A 34 -4.34 -12.46 -6.19
CA ARG A 34 -5.66 -11.93 -6.55
C ARG A 34 -6.12 -12.44 -7.91
N GLU A 35 -5.25 -12.47 -8.90
CA GLU A 35 -5.58 -12.99 -10.24
C GLU A 35 -5.83 -14.49 -10.21
N GLU A 36 -5.03 -15.26 -9.46
CA GLU A 36 -5.24 -16.68 -9.23
C GLU A 36 -6.59 -16.95 -8.55
N THR A 37 -6.93 -16.19 -7.51
CA THR A 37 -8.22 -16.29 -6.79
C THR A 37 -9.39 -15.97 -7.72
N ASN A 38 -9.27 -14.93 -8.55
CA ASN A 38 -10.30 -14.59 -9.55
C ASN A 38 -10.46 -15.71 -10.59
N ALA A 39 -9.36 -16.31 -11.03
CA ALA A 39 -9.37 -17.39 -12.02
C ALA A 39 -10.14 -18.63 -11.54
N LEU A 40 -10.17 -18.89 -10.23
CA LEU A 40 -10.92 -20.00 -9.62
C LEU A 40 -12.45 -19.84 -9.72
N ARG A 41 -12.99 -18.66 -10.06
CA ARG A 41 -14.44 -18.47 -10.24
C ARG A 41 -15.03 -19.34 -11.36
N LYS A 42 -14.29 -19.56 -12.44
CA LYS A 42 -14.73 -20.42 -13.55
C LYS A 42 -14.82 -21.89 -13.11
N PRO A 43 -13.76 -22.50 -12.55
CA PRO A 43 -13.84 -23.83 -11.95
C PRO A 43 -14.96 -24.00 -10.92
N LEU A 44 -15.18 -23.00 -10.06
CA LEU A 44 -16.26 -23.05 -9.06
C LEU A 44 -17.65 -23.09 -9.71
N ALA A 45 -17.89 -22.30 -10.77
CA ALA A 45 -19.14 -22.34 -11.50
C ALA A 45 -19.39 -23.70 -12.19
N VAL A 46 -18.33 -24.33 -12.71
CA VAL A 46 -18.40 -25.70 -13.25
C VAL A 46 -18.72 -26.69 -12.15
N LEU A 47 -18.06 -26.59 -10.99
CA LEU A 47 -18.30 -27.47 -9.84
C LEU A 47 -19.74 -27.35 -9.33
N ARG A 48 -20.28 -26.13 -9.26
CA ARG A 48 -21.69 -25.87 -8.89
C ARG A 48 -22.65 -26.58 -9.83
N LYS A 49 -22.42 -26.46 -11.14
CA LYS A 49 -23.22 -27.17 -12.14
C LYS A 49 -23.14 -28.69 -11.95
N SER A 50 -21.93 -29.24 -11.78
CA SER A 50 -21.77 -30.68 -11.56
C SER A 50 -22.46 -31.17 -10.28
N ALA A 51 -22.42 -30.38 -9.20
CA ALA A 51 -23.14 -30.69 -7.98
C ALA A 51 -24.67 -30.67 -8.21
N ASP A 52 -25.19 -29.69 -8.96
CA ASP A 52 -26.61 -29.62 -9.31
C ASP A 52 -27.06 -30.82 -10.16
N ASP A 53 -26.26 -31.22 -11.15
CA ASP A 53 -26.54 -32.37 -12.02
C ASP A 53 -26.59 -33.67 -11.18
N LEU A 54 -25.61 -33.88 -10.28
CA LEU A 54 -25.56 -35.04 -9.39
C LEU A 54 -26.74 -35.09 -8.40
N VAL A 55 -27.12 -33.95 -7.83
CA VAL A 55 -28.27 -33.86 -6.94
C VAL A 55 -29.57 -34.21 -7.68
N SER A 56 -29.70 -33.78 -8.93
CA SER A 56 -30.85 -34.13 -9.77
C SER A 56 -30.90 -35.63 -10.06
N GLU A 57 -29.77 -36.23 -10.45
CA GLU A 57 -29.68 -37.66 -10.75
C GLU A 57 -29.95 -38.52 -9.50
N ALA A 58 -29.40 -38.16 -8.34
CA ALA A 58 -29.65 -38.85 -7.08
C ALA A 58 -31.14 -38.82 -6.69
N ALA A 59 -31.81 -37.69 -6.92
CA ALA A 59 -33.25 -37.54 -6.69
C ALA A 59 -34.09 -38.41 -7.64
N GLU A 60 -33.69 -38.53 -8.91
CA GLU A 60 -34.37 -39.38 -9.89
C GLU A 60 -34.26 -40.88 -9.59
N VAL A 61 -33.10 -41.33 -9.09
CA VAL A 61 -32.85 -42.75 -8.77
C VAL A 61 -33.30 -43.11 -7.34
N GLY A 62 -33.71 -42.12 -6.54
CA GLY A 62 -34.19 -42.31 -5.17
C GLY A 62 -33.08 -42.73 -4.18
N VAL A 63 -31.82 -42.44 -4.52
CA VAL A 63 -30.65 -42.83 -3.73
C VAL A 63 -30.13 -41.63 -2.94
N SER A 64 -30.55 -41.53 -1.68
CA SER A 64 -30.04 -40.58 -0.68
C SER A 64 -30.23 -39.09 -0.99
N ASP A 65 -30.17 -38.26 0.06
CA ASP A 65 -30.15 -36.80 -0.08
C ASP A 65 -28.72 -36.32 -0.37
N ALA A 66 -28.49 -35.79 -1.57
CA ALA A 66 -27.22 -35.23 -2.01
C ALA A 66 -27.14 -33.70 -1.83
N SER A 67 -28.14 -33.07 -1.19
CA SER A 67 -28.21 -31.61 -1.00
C SER A 67 -26.96 -31.00 -0.36
N HIS A 68 -26.29 -31.73 0.52
CA HIS A 68 -25.02 -31.33 1.15
C HIS A 68 -23.91 -30.93 0.15
N LEU A 69 -23.92 -31.48 -1.07
CA LEU A 69 -22.95 -31.10 -2.11
C LEU A 69 -23.13 -29.64 -2.57
N ARG A 70 -24.37 -29.15 -2.59
CA ARG A 70 -24.65 -27.73 -2.88
C ARG A 70 -24.12 -26.84 -1.78
N ASP A 71 -24.39 -27.22 -0.53
CA ASP A 71 -23.96 -26.47 0.65
C ASP A 71 -22.42 -26.36 0.70
N GLU A 72 -21.70 -27.44 0.40
CA GLU A 72 -20.24 -27.42 0.33
C GLU A 72 -19.71 -26.50 -0.79
N VAL A 73 -20.33 -26.54 -1.98
CA VAL A 73 -19.93 -25.68 -3.10
C VAL A 73 -20.23 -24.21 -2.82
N ASP A 74 -21.39 -23.91 -2.22
CA ASP A 74 -21.74 -22.56 -1.79
C ASP A 74 -20.79 -22.05 -0.71
N ALA A 75 -20.43 -22.87 0.27
CA ALA A 75 -19.43 -22.53 1.29
C ALA A 75 -18.03 -22.25 0.69
N ILE A 76 -17.61 -22.98 -0.35
CA ILE A 76 -16.37 -22.67 -1.10
C ILE A 76 -16.51 -21.32 -1.81
N GLY A 77 -17.66 -21.02 -2.38
CA GLY A 77 -17.94 -19.73 -3.02
C GLY A 77 -17.84 -18.56 -2.04
N GLU A 78 -18.47 -18.65 -0.88
CA GLU A 78 -18.40 -17.63 0.16
C GLU A 78 -16.94 -17.38 0.61
N ARG A 79 -16.18 -18.45 0.84
CA ARG A 79 -14.75 -18.34 1.22
C ARG A 79 -13.91 -17.69 0.13
N LEU A 80 -14.23 -17.95 -1.13
CA LEU A 80 -13.52 -17.37 -2.26
C LEU A 80 -13.82 -15.88 -2.41
N ASP A 81 -15.07 -15.48 -2.19
CA ASP A 81 -15.48 -14.08 -2.21
C ASP A 81 -14.88 -13.29 -1.05
N ASP A 82 -14.83 -13.86 0.16
CA ASP A 82 -14.12 -13.26 1.31
C ASP A 82 -12.63 -13.07 1.00
N LEU A 83 -11.96 -14.12 0.49
CA LEU A 83 -10.55 -14.06 0.15
C LEU A 83 -10.28 -13.00 -0.92
N GLN A 84 -11.11 -12.94 -1.96
CA GLN A 84 -11.02 -11.93 -3.01
C GLN A 84 -11.15 -10.52 -2.45
N GLY A 85 -12.14 -10.26 -1.59
CA GLY A 85 -12.32 -8.96 -0.94
C GLY A 85 -11.11 -8.55 -0.09
N ARG A 86 -10.54 -9.48 0.67
CA ARG A 86 -9.32 -9.25 1.47
C ARG A 86 -8.09 -8.96 0.61
N LEU A 87 -7.93 -9.67 -0.51
CA LEU A 87 -6.85 -9.44 -1.46
C LEU A 87 -7.00 -8.08 -2.17
N ASP A 88 -8.23 -7.67 -2.49
CA ASP A 88 -8.52 -6.37 -3.08
C ASP A 88 -8.18 -5.22 -2.12
N ASP A 89 -8.62 -5.29 -0.85
CA ASP A 89 -8.24 -4.30 0.18
C ASP A 89 -6.72 -4.23 0.34
N ARG A 90 -6.06 -5.39 0.51
CA ARG A 90 -4.61 -5.43 0.69
C ARG A 90 -3.86 -4.88 -0.52
N CYS A 91 -4.29 -5.18 -1.74
CA CYS A 91 -3.69 -4.66 -2.97
C CYS A 91 -3.84 -3.14 -3.05
N SER A 92 -5.04 -2.63 -2.78
CA SER A 92 -5.33 -1.19 -2.79
C SER A 92 -4.43 -0.43 -1.82
N ARG A 93 -4.28 -0.95 -0.61
CA ARG A 93 -3.47 -0.34 0.45
C ARG A 93 -1.99 -0.37 0.14
N LEU A 94 -1.47 -1.50 -0.33
CA LEU A 94 -0.05 -1.60 -0.73
C LEU A 94 0.25 -0.68 -1.91
N GLN A 95 -0.67 -0.55 -2.87
CA GLN A 95 -0.54 0.37 -3.99
C GLN A 95 -0.50 1.83 -3.52
N SER A 96 -1.44 2.25 -2.65
CA SER A 96 -1.44 3.59 -2.06
C SER A 96 -0.17 3.86 -1.26
N ALA A 97 0.28 2.90 -0.46
CA ALA A 97 1.49 3.04 0.33
C ALA A 97 2.75 3.15 -0.55
N ALA A 98 2.86 2.32 -1.60
CA ALA A 98 3.95 2.41 -2.56
C ALA A 98 3.99 3.76 -3.29
N THR A 99 2.81 4.30 -3.67
CA THR A 99 2.70 5.63 -4.28
C THR A 99 3.16 6.72 -3.31
N ALA A 100 2.70 6.70 -2.06
CA ALA A 100 3.09 7.70 -1.06
C ALA A 100 4.60 7.61 -0.73
N VAL A 101 5.18 6.41 -0.66
CA VAL A 101 6.63 6.21 -0.51
C VAL A 101 7.40 6.79 -1.72
N SER A 102 6.92 6.56 -2.94
CA SER A 102 7.54 7.13 -4.14
C SER A 102 7.52 8.65 -4.11
N GLN A 103 6.37 9.25 -3.81
CA GLN A 103 6.21 10.70 -3.69
C GLN A 103 7.13 11.28 -2.62
N PHE A 104 7.19 10.65 -1.44
CA PHE A 104 8.10 11.06 -0.37
C PHE A 104 9.57 11.01 -0.84
N ASN A 105 10.00 9.92 -1.47
CA ASN A 105 11.37 9.78 -1.95
C ASN A 105 11.73 10.84 -3.00
N ASP A 106 10.79 11.18 -3.90
CA ASP A 106 11.02 12.19 -4.91
C ASP A 106 11.10 13.60 -4.30
N LEU A 107 10.23 13.91 -3.32
CA LEU A 107 10.32 15.15 -2.54
C LEU A 107 11.68 15.26 -1.82
N VAL A 108 12.13 14.19 -1.16
CA VAL A 108 13.43 14.18 -0.46
C VAL A 108 14.59 14.41 -1.45
N LYS A 109 14.57 13.76 -2.63
CA LYS A 109 15.61 13.99 -3.65
C LYS A 109 15.64 15.44 -4.12
N THR A 110 14.47 16.02 -4.41
CA THR A 110 14.37 17.44 -4.80
C THR A 110 14.92 18.35 -3.71
N LEU A 111 14.52 18.11 -2.46
CA LEU A 111 15.00 18.88 -1.32
C LEU A 111 16.53 18.81 -1.17
N VAL A 112 17.14 17.63 -1.32
CA VAL A 112 18.59 17.48 -1.25
C VAL A 112 19.29 18.27 -2.35
N VAL A 113 18.77 18.26 -3.58
CA VAL A 113 19.33 19.05 -4.68
C VAL A 113 19.20 20.55 -4.40
N ASP A 114 18.03 20.99 -3.96
CA ASP A 114 17.76 22.41 -3.67
C ASP A 114 18.65 22.91 -2.52
N LEU A 115 18.78 22.14 -1.44
CA LEU A 115 19.66 22.47 -0.31
C LEU A 115 21.13 22.55 -0.72
N ASN A 116 21.62 21.59 -1.52
CA ASN A 116 22.99 21.63 -2.04
C ASN A 116 23.21 22.85 -2.95
N SER A 117 22.22 23.23 -3.76
CA SER A 117 22.30 24.45 -4.59
C SER A 117 22.34 25.71 -3.72
N LEU A 118 21.53 25.75 -2.66
CA LEU A 118 21.49 26.86 -1.70
C LEU A 118 22.81 26.99 -0.93
N GLU A 119 23.39 25.87 -0.48
CA GLU A 119 24.69 25.82 0.19
C GLU A 119 25.80 26.36 -0.73
N ASN A 120 25.84 25.92 -1.99
CA ASN A 120 26.80 26.44 -2.97
C ASN A 120 26.60 27.94 -3.28
N GLU A 121 25.35 28.39 -3.43
CA GLU A 121 25.04 29.83 -3.62
C GLU A 121 25.48 30.66 -2.39
N LEU A 122 25.33 30.12 -1.18
CA LEU A 122 25.75 30.76 0.06
C LEU A 122 27.28 30.84 0.18
N ASP A 123 27.98 29.75 -0.12
CA ASP A 123 29.44 29.67 -0.05
C ASP A 123 30.15 30.56 -1.08
N THR A 124 29.50 30.79 -2.22
CA THR A 124 30.04 31.62 -3.31
C THR A 124 29.64 33.09 -3.23
N MET A 125 28.87 33.49 -2.21
CA MET A 125 28.47 34.88 -2.04
C MET A 125 29.67 35.77 -1.78
N LYS A 126 29.78 36.82 -2.61
CA LYS A 126 30.80 37.85 -2.46
C LYS A 126 30.49 38.73 -1.24
N PRO A 127 31.52 39.27 -0.57
CA PRO A 127 31.30 40.24 0.52
C PRO A 127 30.45 41.43 0.04
N PRO A 128 29.73 42.11 0.95
CA PRO A 128 28.90 43.25 0.60
C PRO A 128 29.66 44.30 -0.22
N GLY A 129 29.08 44.69 -1.36
CA GLY A 129 29.62 45.75 -2.20
C GLY A 129 29.59 47.10 -1.49
N ARG A 130 30.47 48.03 -1.89
CA ARG A 130 30.47 49.40 -1.37
C ARG A 130 29.66 50.37 -2.24
N ASP A 131 29.26 49.95 -3.43
CA ASP A 131 28.44 50.73 -4.34
C ASP A 131 26.98 50.24 -4.33
N LEU A 132 26.06 51.18 -4.55
CA LEU A 132 24.63 50.95 -4.47
C LEU A 132 24.12 49.91 -5.48
N LYS A 133 24.75 49.80 -6.65
CA LYS A 133 24.33 48.85 -7.69
C LYS A 133 24.63 47.42 -7.25
N THR A 134 25.84 47.17 -6.75
CA THR A 134 26.22 45.85 -6.22
C THR A 134 25.36 45.44 -5.04
N VAL A 135 25.11 46.35 -4.09
CA VAL A 135 24.27 46.06 -2.92
C VAL A 135 22.83 45.71 -3.31
N ARG A 136 22.25 46.40 -4.31
CA ARG A 136 20.91 46.06 -4.84
C ARG A 136 20.85 44.67 -5.46
N THR A 137 21.85 44.32 -6.27
CA THR A 137 21.93 42.97 -6.85
C THR A 137 22.04 41.90 -5.77
N GLN A 138 22.89 42.13 -4.75
CA GLN A 138 23.01 41.22 -3.61
C GLN A 138 21.69 41.08 -2.82
N GLN A 139 20.92 42.16 -2.67
CA GLN A 139 19.61 42.14 -2.02
C GLN A 139 18.58 41.32 -2.82
N ASP A 140 18.59 41.43 -4.15
CA ASP A 140 17.74 40.62 -5.02
C ASP A 140 18.12 39.13 -4.98
N ASP A 141 19.42 38.81 -4.95
CA ASP A 141 19.94 37.45 -4.80
C ASP A 141 19.50 36.82 -3.47
N LEU A 142 19.67 37.54 -2.35
CA LEU A 142 19.21 37.13 -1.03
C LEU A 142 17.70 36.92 -0.97
N SER A 143 16.91 37.80 -1.61
CA SER A 143 15.46 37.67 -1.66
C SER A 143 15.03 36.39 -2.40
N ARG A 144 15.72 36.04 -3.50
CA ARG A 144 15.51 34.77 -4.21
C ARG A 144 15.89 33.57 -3.35
N LEU A 145 17.01 33.66 -2.62
CA LEU A 145 17.47 32.61 -1.71
C LEU A 145 16.42 32.32 -0.62
N VAL A 146 15.88 33.36 0.01
CA VAL A 146 14.83 33.25 1.04
C VAL A 146 13.55 32.61 0.47
N ALA A 147 13.16 32.95 -0.75
CA ALA A 147 12.00 32.35 -1.41
C ALA A 147 12.19 30.83 -1.66
N LYS A 148 13.38 30.43 -2.12
CA LYS A 148 13.74 29.01 -2.30
C LYS A 148 13.71 28.24 -0.97
N ILE A 149 14.26 28.81 0.11
CA ILE A 149 14.24 28.22 1.46
C ILE A 149 12.80 28.04 1.96
N SER A 150 11.95 29.05 1.76
CA SER A 150 10.53 28.99 2.18
C SER A 150 9.81 27.84 1.46
N ARG A 151 10.02 27.72 0.15
CA ARG A 151 9.45 26.64 -0.66
C ARG A 151 9.94 25.26 -0.22
N ALA A 152 11.24 25.13 0.07
CA ALA A 152 11.82 23.89 0.60
C ALA A 152 11.16 23.49 1.94
N GLY A 153 10.87 24.46 2.81
CA GLY A 153 10.12 24.24 4.06
C GLY A 153 8.70 23.72 3.83
N ASP A 154 7.97 24.26 2.85
CA ASP A 154 6.64 23.78 2.48
C ASP A 154 6.68 22.34 1.94
N GLU A 155 7.68 22.02 1.12
CA GLU A 155 7.87 20.67 0.57
C GLU A 155 8.22 19.64 1.67
N VAL A 156 9.01 20.04 2.69
CA VAL A 156 9.25 19.23 3.90
C VAL A 156 7.96 18.98 4.67
N ASN A 157 7.17 20.02 4.94
CA ASN A 157 5.89 19.86 5.66
C ASN A 157 4.94 18.92 4.92
N ARG A 158 4.89 19.01 3.58
CA ARG A 158 4.11 18.08 2.76
C ARG A 158 4.62 16.65 2.86
N ALA A 159 5.94 16.45 2.84
CA ALA A 159 6.55 15.13 3.01
C ALA A 159 6.25 14.53 4.39
N VAL A 160 6.28 15.33 5.45
CA VAL A 160 5.92 14.91 6.82
C VAL A 160 4.46 14.48 6.90
N ASN A 161 3.53 15.30 6.41
CA ASN A 161 2.10 14.97 6.40
C ASN A 161 1.81 13.68 5.60
N ALA A 162 2.48 13.50 4.46
CA ALA A 162 2.38 12.27 3.68
C ALA A 162 2.90 11.05 4.47
N GLY A 163 3.97 11.22 5.25
CA GLY A 163 4.52 10.20 6.14
C GLY A 163 3.58 9.86 7.31
N GLU A 164 2.94 10.86 7.92
CA GLU A 164 1.95 10.65 9.00
C GLU A 164 0.73 9.87 8.49
N HIS A 165 0.20 10.23 7.32
CA HIS A 165 -0.90 9.47 6.70
C HIS A 165 -0.54 8.01 6.41
N LEU A 166 0.73 7.74 6.04
CA LEU A 166 1.22 6.37 5.85
C LEU A 166 1.26 5.59 7.17
N VAL A 167 1.70 6.22 8.26
CA VAL A 167 1.74 5.63 9.60
C VAL A 167 0.33 5.37 10.12
N ASP A 168 -0.59 6.31 9.96
CA ASP A 168 -1.99 6.17 10.39
C ASP A 168 -2.72 5.09 9.59
N SER A 169 -2.45 4.97 8.30
CA SER A 169 -2.96 3.88 7.46
C SER A 169 -2.44 2.51 7.90
N GLY A 170 -1.26 2.47 8.52
CA GLY A 170 -0.69 1.31 9.20
C GLY A 170 -1.36 1.01 10.55
N ASN A 171 -1.49 2.03 11.41
CA ASN A 171 -2.03 1.89 12.75
C ASN A 171 -3.53 1.60 12.79
N ASN A 172 -4.31 2.14 11.84
CA ASN A 172 -5.74 1.84 11.75
C ASN A 172 -5.98 0.36 11.38
N GLN A 173 -4.98 -0.33 10.80
CA GLN A 173 -5.04 -1.79 10.57
C GLN A 173 -4.87 -2.58 11.87
N PHE A 174 -3.99 -2.15 12.78
CA PHE A 174 -3.83 -2.77 14.10
C PHE A 174 -5.11 -2.67 14.91
N MET A 175 -5.77 -1.51 14.90
CA MET A 175 -7.03 -1.34 15.61
C MET A 175 -8.15 -2.19 14.99
N THR A 176 -8.33 -2.19 13.66
CA THR A 176 -9.37 -3.02 13.03
C THR A 176 -9.17 -4.53 13.27
N VAL A 177 -7.94 -5.04 13.24
CA VAL A 177 -7.65 -6.46 13.51
C VAL A 177 -7.87 -6.82 14.98
N VAL A 178 -7.57 -5.91 15.90
CA VAL A 178 -7.81 -6.10 17.34
C VAL A 178 -9.31 -6.07 17.66
N PHE A 179 -10.09 -5.21 17.00
CA PHE A 179 -11.54 -5.10 17.22
C PHE A 179 -12.40 -6.10 16.44
N SER A 180 -11.91 -6.72 15.36
CA SER A 180 -12.62 -7.83 14.68
C SER A 180 -12.43 -9.20 15.35
N ASN A 181 -11.57 -9.32 16.37
CA ASN A 181 -11.36 -10.54 17.15
C ASN A 181 -12.02 -10.49 18.55
N TYR A 182 -12.92 -9.53 18.79
CA TYR A 182 -13.73 -9.40 20.00
C TYR A 182 -15.22 -9.32 19.69
#